data_AF-A0A1V6SQ23-F1
#
_entry.id   AF-A0A1V6SQ23-F1
#
_cell.length_a   1.000
_cell.length_b   1.000
_cell.length_c   1.000
_cell.angle_alpha   90.00
_cell.angle_beta   90.00
_cell.angle_gamma   90.00
#
_symmetry.space_group_name_H-M   'P 1'
#
loop_
_entity.id
_entity.type
_entity.pdbx_description
1 polymer ?
#
loop_
_entity_poly.entity_id
_entity_poly.type
_entity_poly.pdbx_seq_one_letter_code
_entity_poly.pdbx_strand_id
1 'polypeptide(L)'
;MKFSSVALAGATMGLAHATPLTERAGVTDADVLNYALTLEHLEAAFYQEGLKNYTHADFQKAGMQDPFYMNLKETASDEQQHVKFLTKALKAAGAKPVEACTYAFPATDVSSFLALGNVLEGVGVSAYLGAAASIMDKTYLTAAGSILTTEARHSAYLRAALGEAPAAQAFDNPLDFDEVYTLASMFIVSCPESNGKLPVKAFPALTMPSMAPAKTGSKVELMAAGGVSMDTKDVYAAFITVTGPVWAPLASTGNGKFEVTIPEGVAGQSYVVLTKGNKNASDDNILAGPAIVEVGEPNGPMGMGSQCSGGSSGSMTSMTSMPSMSAWSSMAMPMPTASKTMSSGSMPSMSASASASSTPVFNGASGKSMSGFASVFAALAAVAAFLQ
;
A
#
# COMPACT_ATOMS: atom_id res chain seq x y z
N MET A 1 35.88 -42.86 32.74
CA MET A 1 34.72 -41.95 32.55
C MET A 1 34.81 -41.41 31.13
N LYS A 2 33.82 -41.70 30.28
CA LYS A 2 33.81 -41.31 28.86
C LYS A 2 33.20 -39.92 28.75
N PHE A 3 33.92 -38.98 28.15
CA PHE A 3 33.39 -37.66 27.81
C PHE A 3 32.61 -37.78 26.50
N SER A 4 31.30 -37.53 26.54
CA SER A 4 30.46 -37.43 25.35
C SER A 4 30.55 -36.02 24.78
N SER A 5 31.09 -35.92 23.56
CA SER A 5 31.07 -34.71 22.75
C SER A 5 29.64 -34.44 22.26
N VAL A 6 29.07 -33.31 22.65
CA VAL A 6 27.82 -32.80 22.07
C VAL A 6 28.16 -32.15 20.74
N ALA A 7 27.66 -32.72 19.64
CA ALA A 7 27.71 -32.12 18.32
C ALA A 7 26.69 -30.99 18.25
N LEU A 8 27.18 -29.74 18.15
CA LEU A 8 26.36 -28.58 17.86
C LEU A 8 25.98 -28.64 16.38
N ALA A 9 24.73 -29.01 16.07
CA ALA A 9 24.18 -28.87 14.74
C ALA A 9 23.99 -27.36 14.48
N GLY A 10 24.90 -26.77 13.71
CA GLY A 10 24.76 -25.39 13.23
C GLY A 10 23.58 -25.31 12.26
N ALA A 11 22.48 -24.74 12.72
CA ALA A 11 21.41 -24.30 11.83
C ALA A 11 21.94 -23.11 11.01
N THR A 12 22.30 -23.36 9.75
CA THR A 12 22.53 -22.29 8.78
C THR A 12 21.18 -21.61 8.53
N MET A 13 20.89 -20.52 9.23
CA MET A 13 19.84 -19.60 8.80
C MET A 13 20.22 -19.09 7.42
N GLY A 14 19.53 -19.58 6.38
CA GLY A 14 19.60 -18.97 5.06
C GLY A 14 19.07 -17.55 5.20
N LEU A 15 19.96 -16.56 5.08
CA LEU A 15 19.56 -15.17 4.97
C LEU A 15 18.72 -15.07 3.70
N ALA A 16 17.42 -14.83 3.84
CA ALA A 16 16.60 -14.37 2.73
C ALA A 16 17.19 -13.03 2.29
N HIS A 17 17.92 -13.03 1.17
CA HIS A 17 18.35 -11.79 0.54
C HIS A 17 17.09 -11.15 -0.02
N ALA A 18 16.66 -10.02 0.56
CA ALA A 18 15.69 -9.16 -0.10
C ALA A 18 16.23 -8.84 -1.50
N THR A 19 15.44 -9.13 -2.53
CA THR A 19 15.81 -8.73 -3.89
C THR A 19 15.87 -7.20 -3.87
N PRO A 20 17.01 -6.56 -4.20
CA PRO A 20 17.11 -5.12 -4.11
C PRO A 20 16.09 -4.49 -5.06
N LEU A 21 15.19 -3.68 -4.50
CA LEU A 21 14.42 -2.72 -5.29
C LEU A 21 15.44 -1.88 -6.05
N THR A 22 15.39 -1.97 -7.38
CA THR A 22 16.38 -1.30 -8.22
C THR A 22 16.00 0.17 -8.33
N GLU A 23 16.94 1.06 -8.02
CA GLU A 23 16.79 2.49 -8.27
C GLU A 23 16.42 2.72 -9.74
N ARG A 24 15.34 3.47 -10.00
CA ARG A 24 15.00 3.85 -11.37
C ARG A 24 15.98 4.92 -11.85
N ALA A 25 16.85 4.54 -12.78
CA ALA A 25 17.88 5.43 -13.29
C ALA A 25 17.29 6.76 -13.80
N GLY A 26 17.82 7.88 -13.30
CA GLY A 26 17.44 9.22 -13.76
C GLY A 26 16.22 9.84 -13.05
N VAL A 27 15.69 9.22 -12.00
CA VAL A 27 14.67 9.82 -11.13
C VAL A 27 15.33 10.71 -10.08
N THR A 28 14.84 11.94 -9.92
CA THR A 28 15.34 12.86 -8.89
C THR A 28 14.50 12.80 -7.62
N ASP A 29 15.03 13.28 -6.48
CA ASP A 29 14.23 13.43 -5.26
C ASP A 29 12.99 14.30 -5.47
N ALA A 30 13.08 15.32 -6.32
CA ALA A 30 11.93 16.16 -6.67
C ALA A 30 10.86 15.37 -7.45
N ASP A 31 11.26 14.43 -8.30
CA ASP A 31 10.33 13.54 -9.00
C ASP A 31 9.67 12.57 -8.01
N VAL A 32 10.42 11.98 -7.07
CA VAL A 32 9.88 11.09 -6.03
C VAL A 32 8.91 11.84 -5.11
N LEU A 33 9.25 13.07 -4.69
CA LEU A 33 8.37 13.88 -3.84
C LEU A 33 7.10 14.32 -4.58
N ASN A 34 7.18 14.66 -5.86
CA ASN A 34 5.99 14.99 -6.67
C ASN A 34 5.13 13.75 -6.96
N TYR A 35 5.76 12.58 -7.13
CA TYR A 35 5.07 11.30 -7.21
C TYR A 35 4.28 11.04 -5.91
N ALA A 36 4.93 11.15 -4.74
CA ALA A 36 4.25 11.00 -3.45
C ALA A 36 3.13 12.03 -3.29
N LEU A 37 3.38 13.31 -3.58
CA LEU A 37 2.38 14.37 -3.50
C LEU A 37 1.15 14.12 -4.40
N THR A 38 1.32 13.42 -5.53
CA THR A 38 0.21 13.05 -6.41
C THR A 38 -0.74 12.05 -5.75
N LEU A 39 -0.19 11.08 -5.00
CA LEU A 39 -0.94 10.07 -4.26
C LEU A 39 -1.63 10.70 -3.05
N GLU A 40 -0.91 11.55 -2.33
CA GLU A 40 -1.41 12.26 -1.15
C GLU A 40 -2.57 13.20 -1.49
N HIS A 41 -2.54 13.86 -2.66
CA HIS A 41 -3.70 14.61 -3.14
C HIS A 41 -4.91 13.72 -3.43
N LEU A 42 -4.69 12.49 -3.91
CA LEU A 42 -5.74 11.52 -4.18
C LEU A 42 -6.40 11.06 -2.87
N GLU A 43 -5.61 10.66 -1.87
CA GLU A 43 -6.08 10.21 -0.55
C GLU A 43 -6.75 11.37 0.23
N ALA A 44 -6.14 12.56 0.24
CA ALA A 44 -6.73 13.73 0.85
C ALA A 44 -8.07 14.12 0.19
N ALA A 45 -8.19 14.01 -1.14
CA ALA A 45 -9.45 14.25 -1.85
C ALA A 45 -10.50 13.18 -1.53
N PHE A 46 -10.09 11.91 -1.46
CA PHE A 46 -10.95 10.79 -1.13
C PHE A 46 -11.61 10.96 0.25
N TYR A 47 -10.83 11.25 1.30
CA TYR A 47 -11.40 11.46 2.63
C TYR A 47 -12.24 12.72 2.75
N GLN A 48 -11.83 13.81 2.08
CA GLN A 48 -12.65 15.03 2.05
C GLN A 48 -14.01 14.79 1.40
N GLU A 49 -14.05 14.03 0.30
CA GLU A 49 -15.29 13.65 -0.36
C GLU A 49 -16.14 12.74 0.54
N GLY A 50 -15.53 11.73 1.18
CA GLY A 50 -16.22 10.84 2.11
C GLY A 50 -16.85 11.55 3.29
N LEU A 51 -16.09 12.43 3.96
CA LEU A 51 -16.59 13.21 5.11
C LEU A 51 -17.64 14.26 4.72
N LYS A 52 -17.69 14.66 3.45
CA LYS A 52 -18.75 15.50 2.90
C LYS A 52 -20.01 14.69 2.57
N ASN A 53 -19.85 13.47 2.08
CA ASN A 53 -20.95 12.63 1.61
C ASN A 53 -21.61 11.80 2.72
N TYR A 54 -20.89 11.48 3.80
CA TYR A 54 -21.36 10.62 4.88
C TYR A 54 -21.23 11.29 6.26
N THR A 55 -22.33 11.29 7.01
CA THR A 55 -22.40 11.83 8.36
C THR A 55 -22.01 10.79 9.41
N HIS A 56 -21.70 11.23 10.63
CA HIS A 56 -21.47 10.33 11.77
C HIS A 56 -22.59 9.29 11.96
N ALA A 57 -23.85 9.69 11.75
CA ALA A 57 -25.00 8.80 11.85
C ALA A 57 -25.01 7.72 10.75
N ASP A 58 -24.52 8.03 9.55
CA ASP A 58 -24.38 7.05 8.46
C ASP A 58 -23.33 5.99 8.82
N PHE A 59 -22.21 6.40 9.45
CA PHE A 59 -21.21 5.48 9.96
C PHE A 59 -21.76 4.57 11.07
N GLN A 60 -22.51 5.13 12.02
CA GLN A 60 -23.19 4.33 13.06
C GLN A 60 -24.17 3.33 12.45
N LYS A 61 -24.94 3.75 11.44
CA LYS A 61 -25.87 2.88 10.70
C LYS A 61 -25.15 1.77 9.94
N ALA A 62 -23.95 2.03 9.43
CA ALA A 62 -23.08 1.03 8.82
C ALA A 62 -22.40 0.11 9.86
N GLY A 63 -22.66 0.30 11.15
CA GLY A 63 -22.14 -0.53 12.23
C GLY A 63 -20.84 -0.05 12.84
N MET A 64 -20.30 1.11 12.42
CA MET A 64 -19.09 1.70 12.98
C MET A 64 -19.39 2.42 14.28
N GLN A 65 -18.80 1.93 15.38
CA GLN A 65 -19.00 2.49 16.73
C GLN A 65 -17.98 3.57 17.04
N ASP A 66 -18.32 4.49 17.94
CA ASP A 66 -17.34 5.44 18.46
C ASP A 66 -16.18 4.74 19.18
N PRO A 67 -14.94 5.23 19.04
CA PRO A 67 -14.55 6.53 18.47
C PRO A 67 -14.30 6.54 16.95
N PHE A 68 -14.86 5.59 16.18
CA PHE A 68 -14.41 5.35 14.81
C PHE A 68 -14.44 6.57 13.90
N TYR A 69 -15.58 7.26 13.86
CA TYR A 69 -15.76 8.43 13.00
C TYR A 69 -14.79 9.57 13.36
N MET A 70 -14.49 9.75 14.65
CA MET A 70 -13.55 10.78 15.08
C MET A 70 -12.11 10.46 14.66
N ASN A 71 -11.69 9.21 14.79
CA ASN A 71 -10.37 8.77 14.32
C ASN A 71 -10.26 8.85 12.79
N LEU A 72 -11.34 8.55 12.05
CA LEU A 72 -11.38 8.70 10.60
C LEU A 72 -11.16 10.16 10.16
N LYS A 73 -11.68 11.13 10.93
CA LYS A 73 -11.37 12.54 10.67
C LYS A 73 -9.92 12.90 10.96
N GLU A 74 -9.27 12.20 11.90
CA GLU A 74 -7.84 12.39 12.16
C GLU A 74 -7.03 11.87 10.97
N THR A 75 -7.34 10.68 10.45
CA THR A 75 -6.76 10.18 9.19
C THR A 75 -6.93 11.20 8.06
N ALA A 76 -8.15 11.72 7.86
CA ALA A 76 -8.39 12.76 6.85
C ALA A 76 -7.58 14.06 7.09
N SER A 77 -7.27 14.37 8.34
CA SER A 77 -6.42 15.52 8.72
C SER A 77 -4.95 15.23 8.45
N ASP A 78 -4.50 14.01 8.70
CA ASP A 78 -3.13 13.56 8.43
C ASP A 78 -2.83 13.59 6.92
N GLU A 79 -3.74 13.11 6.06
CA GLU A 79 -3.56 13.22 4.59
C GLU A 79 -3.42 14.67 4.12
N GLN A 80 -4.20 15.60 4.70
CA GLN A 80 -4.03 17.02 4.40
C GLN A 80 -2.69 17.58 4.90
N GLN A 81 -2.16 17.04 6.00
CA GLN A 81 -0.85 17.43 6.53
C GLN A 81 0.28 16.88 5.67
N HIS A 82 0.18 15.65 5.17
CA HIS A 82 1.14 15.07 4.22
C HIS A 82 1.23 15.91 2.94
N VAL A 83 0.08 16.27 2.33
CA VAL A 83 0.02 17.18 1.17
C VAL A 83 0.75 18.51 1.45
N LYS A 84 0.45 19.15 2.58
CA LYS A 84 1.09 20.43 2.96
C LYS A 84 2.59 20.27 3.17
N PHE A 85 2.99 19.19 3.83
CA PHE A 85 4.37 18.87 4.12
C PHE A 85 5.18 18.70 2.82
N LEU A 86 4.74 17.83 1.92
CA LEU A 86 5.40 17.58 0.64
C LEU A 86 5.42 18.82 -0.25
N THR A 87 4.30 19.56 -0.32
CA THR A 87 4.23 20.84 -1.06
C THR A 87 5.30 21.82 -0.56
N LYS A 88 5.49 21.91 0.76
CA LYS A 88 6.51 22.78 1.36
C LYS A 88 7.92 22.26 1.07
N ALA A 89 8.15 20.95 1.16
CA ALA A 89 9.43 20.33 0.87
C ALA A 89 9.87 20.58 -0.58
N LEU A 90 8.96 20.38 -1.54
CA LEU A 90 9.20 20.65 -2.96
C LEU A 90 9.53 22.13 -3.23
N LYS A 91 8.76 23.05 -2.66
CA LYS A 91 9.06 24.50 -2.77
C LYS A 91 10.42 24.85 -2.19
N ALA A 92 10.78 24.28 -1.04
CA ALA A 92 12.07 24.51 -0.41
C ALA A 92 13.23 23.93 -1.25
N ALA A 93 12.99 22.83 -1.96
CA ALA A 93 13.93 22.24 -2.92
C ALA A 93 14.03 23.03 -4.25
N GLY A 94 13.26 24.11 -4.42
CA GLY A 94 13.20 24.85 -5.68
C GLY A 94 12.43 24.12 -6.79
N ALA A 95 11.75 23.02 -6.46
CA ALA A 95 10.89 22.28 -7.37
C ALA A 95 9.47 22.86 -7.38
N LYS A 96 8.76 22.67 -8.50
CA LYS A 96 7.34 23.01 -8.60
C LYS A 96 6.50 21.85 -8.08
N PRO A 97 5.70 22.04 -7.02
CA PRO A 97 4.76 21.00 -6.57
C PRO A 97 3.66 20.78 -7.59
N VAL A 98 3.23 19.53 -7.72
CA VAL A 98 2.00 19.18 -8.45
C VAL A 98 0.77 19.68 -7.69
N GLU A 99 -0.22 20.14 -8.46
CA GLU A 99 -1.54 20.50 -7.96
C GLU A 99 -2.48 19.28 -7.96
N ALA A 100 -3.50 19.31 -7.10
CA ALA A 100 -4.50 18.25 -7.04
C ALA A 100 -5.19 18.03 -8.39
N CYS A 101 -5.46 16.77 -8.72
CA CYS A 101 -6.22 16.40 -9.91
C CYS A 101 -7.74 16.44 -9.63
N THR A 102 -8.52 16.16 -10.66
CA THR A 102 -9.94 15.80 -10.52
C THR A 102 -10.02 14.29 -10.38
N TYR A 103 -10.75 13.84 -9.36
CA TYR A 103 -10.87 12.42 -9.01
C TYR A 103 -12.31 11.94 -9.16
N ALA A 104 -12.48 10.63 -9.30
CA ALA A 104 -13.77 9.96 -9.25
C ALA A 104 -13.65 8.67 -8.44
N PHE A 105 -14.42 8.59 -7.36
CA PHE A 105 -14.42 7.44 -6.47
C PHE A 105 -15.77 6.69 -6.61
N PRO A 106 -15.77 5.37 -6.84
CA PRO A 106 -16.99 4.61 -7.07
C PRO A 106 -17.76 4.26 -5.77
N ALA A 107 -17.47 4.93 -4.65
CA ALA A 107 -18.14 4.66 -3.38
C ALA A 107 -19.57 5.22 -3.38
N THR A 108 -20.55 4.39 -3.01
CA THR A 108 -21.98 4.76 -2.99
C THR A 108 -22.59 4.72 -1.60
N ASP A 109 -21.89 4.14 -0.63
CA ASP A 109 -22.27 4.03 0.78
C ASP A 109 -21.03 3.99 1.67
N VAL A 110 -21.22 4.06 3.00
CA VAL A 110 -20.11 4.01 3.96
C VAL A 110 -19.28 2.73 3.84
N SER A 111 -19.92 1.61 3.53
CA SER A 111 -19.22 0.32 3.44
C SER A 111 -18.27 0.28 2.23
N SER A 112 -18.73 0.69 1.06
CA SER A 112 -17.90 0.83 -0.15
C SER A 112 -16.87 1.95 -0.02
N PHE A 113 -17.16 3.02 0.72
CA PHE A 113 -16.18 4.03 1.09
C PHE A 113 -15.06 3.43 1.95
N LEU A 114 -15.37 2.72 3.04
CA LEU A 114 -14.34 2.12 3.90
C LEU A 114 -13.52 1.04 3.19
N ALA A 115 -14.16 0.23 2.33
CA ALA A 115 -13.45 -0.74 1.50
C ALA A 115 -12.49 -0.06 0.52
N LEU A 116 -12.91 1.05 -0.12
CA LEU A 116 -12.02 1.82 -0.98
C LEU A 116 -10.89 2.49 -0.20
N GLY A 117 -11.17 3.03 0.99
CA GLY A 117 -10.15 3.60 1.85
C GLY A 117 -9.08 2.57 2.20
N ASN A 118 -9.47 1.36 2.61
CA ASN A 118 -8.55 0.27 2.88
C ASN A 118 -7.63 -0.03 1.69
N VAL A 119 -8.20 -0.02 0.48
CA VAL A 119 -7.46 -0.18 -0.77
C VAL A 119 -6.43 0.93 -0.96
N LEU A 120 -6.85 2.20 -0.86
CA LEU A 120 -5.98 3.35 -1.08
C LEU A 120 -4.83 3.38 -0.06
N GLU A 121 -5.14 3.26 1.24
CA GLU A 121 -4.14 3.25 2.30
C GLU A 121 -3.08 2.16 2.11
N GLY A 122 -3.49 0.95 1.76
CA GLY A 122 -2.52 -0.12 1.49
C GLY A 122 -1.67 0.15 0.24
N VAL A 123 -2.21 0.83 -0.78
CA VAL A 123 -1.45 1.31 -1.93
C VAL A 123 -0.49 2.43 -1.51
N GLY A 124 -0.90 3.36 -0.64
CA GLY A 124 -0.03 4.39 -0.05
C GLY A 124 1.16 3.79 0.70
N VAL A 125 0.93 2.78 1.56
CA VAL A 125 1.99 2.01 2.22
C VAL A 125 2.97 1.42 1.21
N SER A 126 2.44 0.75 0.19
CA SER A 126 3.23 0.09 -0.85
C SER A 126 4.06 1.08 -1.68
N ALA A 127 3.50 2.28 -1.92
CA ALA A 127 4.13 3.36 -2.66
C ALA A 127 5.31 3.96 -1.90
N TYR A 128 5.12 4.32 -0.63
CA TYR A 128 6.20 4.85 0.19
C TYR A 128 7.32 3.82 0.40
N LEU A 129 6.95 2.56 0.64
CA LEU A 129 7.93 1.49 0.82
C LEU A 129 8.72 1.21 -0.47
N GLY A 130 8.05 1.16 -1.62
CA GLY A 130 8.68 0.96 -2.92
C GLY A 130 9.56 2.13 -3.38
N ALA A 131 9.13 3.36 -3.07
CA ALA A 131 9.87 4.57 -3.39
C ALA A 131 11.13 4.77 -2.52
N ALA A 132 11.20 4.14 -1.34
CA ALA A 132 12.23 4.41 -0.34
C ALA A 132 13.67 4.28 -0.88
N ALA A 133 13.92 3.27 -1.73
CA ALA A 133 15.24 3.06 -2.33
C ALA A 133 15.63 4.13 -3.37
N SER A 134 14.66 4.87 -3.91
CA SER A 134 14.87 5.93 -4.90
C SER A 134 15.11 7.30 -4.27
N ILE A 135 15.03 7.43 -2.93
CA ILE A 135 15.26 8.69 -2.23
C ILE A 135 16.76 8.85 -1.88
N MET A 136 17.39 9.84 -2.51
CA MET A 136 18.81 10.14 -2.37
C MET A 136 19.09 10.91 -1.07
N ASP A 137 18.36 12.00 -0.81
CA ASP A 137 18.52 12.82 0.38
C ASP A 137 17.98 12.10 1.64
N LYS A 138 18.85 11.92 2.63
CA LYS A 138 18.50 11.18 3.86
C LYS A 138 17.49 11.91 4.75
N THR A 139 17.36 13.22 4.59
CA THR A 139 16.30 14.02 5.23
C THR A 139 14.96 13.67 4.63
N TYR A 140 14.87 13.59 3.29
CA TYR A 140 13.64 13.17 2.60
C TYR A 140 13.32 11.71 2.89
N LEU A 141 14.32 10.83 2.95
CA LEU A 141 14.10 9.43 3.31
C LEU A 141 13.53 9.29 4.72
N THR A 142 14.05 10.06 5.69
CA THR A 142 13.53 10.06 7.07
C THR A 142 12.10 10.61 7.13
N ALA A 143 11.82 11.66 6.36
CA ALA A 143 10.48 12.22 6.27
C ALA A 143 9.48 11.21 5.64
N ALA A 144 9.85 10.59 4.52
CA ALA A 144 9.05 9.55 3.87
C ALA A 144 8.82 8.36 4.81
N GLY A 145 9.85 7.93 5.55
CA GLY A 145 9.71 6.90 6.57
C GLY A 145 8.76 7.28 7.69
N SER A 146 8.64 8.56 8.06
CA SER A 146 7.65 8.99 9.05
C SER A 146 6.22 8.89 8.53
N ILE A 147 5.99 9.28 7.26
CA ILE A 147 4.68 9.19 6.61
C ILE A 147 4.28 7.72 6.44
N LEU A 148 5.17 6.88 5.90
CA LEU A 148 4.95 5.43 5.75
C LEU A 148 4.43 4.77 7.03
N THR A 149 4.95 5.12 8.21
CA THR A 149 4.46 4.51 9.46
C THR A 149 3.06 4.97 9.85
N THR A 150 2.64 6.15 9.42
CA THR A 150 1.29 6.69 9.62
C THR A 150 0.32 6.04 8.63
N GLU A 151 0.68 5.96 7.34
CA GLU A 151 -0.07 5.18 6.32
C GLU A 151 -0.34 3.75 6.78
N ALA A 152 0.69 3.08 7.31
CA ALA A 152 0.54 1.72 7.82
C ALA A 152 -0.44 1.62 8.99
N ARG A 153 -0.55 2.65 9.84
CA ARG A 153 -1.54 2.71 10.93
C ARG A 153 -2.94 2.99 10.40
N HIS A 154 -3.08 3.85 9.40
CA HIS A 154 -4.35 4.12 8.72
C HIS A 154 -4.88 2.84 8.07
N SER A 155 -4.05 2.16 7.27
CA SER A 155 -4.37 0.87 6.67
C SER A 155 -4.77 -0.15 7.74
N ALA A 156 -3.94 -0.39 8.75
CA ALA A 156 -4.24 -1.34 9.83
C ALA A 156 -5.57 -1.03 10.55
N TYR A 157 -5.86 0.26 10.75
CA TYR A 157 -7.08 0.72 11.38
C TYR A 157 -8.33 0.45 10.54
N LEU A 158 -8.29 0.73 9.23
CA LEU A 158 -9.38 0.42 8.31
C LEU A 158 -9.59 -1.09 8.16
N ARG A 159 -8.50 -1.86 8.05
CA ARG A 159 -8.55 -3.33 8.04
C ARG A 159 -9.27 -3.86 9.27
N ALA A 160 -8.91 -3.38 10.47
CA ALA A 160 -9.56 -3.77 11.71
C ALA A 160 -11.07 -3.47 11.68
N ALA A 161 -11.45 -2.30 11.17
CA ALA A 161 -12.85 -1.88 11.08
C ALA A 161 -13.67 -2.71 10.08
N LEU A 162 -13.03 -3.23 9.04
CA LEU A 162 -13.62 -4.15 8.06
C LEU A 162 -13.60 -5.62 8.51
N GLY A 163 -13.07 -5.91 9.71
CA GLY A 163 -12.97 -7.27 10.24
C GLY A 163 -11.81 -8.09 9.68
N GLU A 164 -10.87 -7.43 9.01
CA GLU A 164 -9.63 -8.02 8.49
C GLU A 164 -8.52 -8.00 9.53
N ALA A 165 -7.47 -8.78 9.28
CA ALA A 165 -6.25 -8.74 10.08
C ALA A 165 -5.55 -7.37 9.90
N PRO A 166 -5.34 -6.58 10.98
CA PRO A 166 -4.67 -5.27 10.88
C PRO A 166 -3.22 -5.38 10.40
N ALA A 167 -2.54 -6.46 10.79
CA ALA A 167 -1.21 -6.83 10.33
C ALA A 167 -1.29 -8.26 9.78
N ALA A 168 -1.64 -8.39 8.49
CA ALA A 168 -1.89 -9.68 7.87
C ALA A 168 -0.60 -10.47 7.56
N GLN A 169 0.53 -9.77 7.43
CA GLN A 169 1.85 -10.34 7.18
C GLN A 169 2.93 -9.54 7.89
N ALA A 170 4.12 -10.14 8.02
CA ALA A 170 5.26 -9.52 8.70
C ALA A 170 5.94 -8.42 7.89
N PHE A 171 5.74 -8.40 6.57
CA PHE A 171 6.35 -7.45 5.65
C PHE A 171 5.33 -6.97 4.64
N ASP A 172 5.19 -5.65 4.50
CA ASP A 172 4.36 -5.07 3.44
C ASP A 172 5.02 -5.27 2.05
N ASN A 173 4.19 -5.23 1.01
CA ASN A 173 4.61 -5.47 -0.36
C ASN A 173 5.00 -4.14 -1.03
N PRO A 174 6.29 -3.86 -1.29
CA PRO A 174 6.68 -2.67 -2.04
C PRO A 174 6.22 -2.79 -3.50
N LEU A 175 5.61 -1.74 -4.02
CA LEU A 175 5.31 -1.61 -5.44
C LEU A 175 6.20 -0.56 -6.09
N ASP A 176 6.58 -0.77 -7.34
CA ASP A 176 7.30 0.25 -8.10
C ASP A 176 6.39 1.42 -8.50
N PHE A 177 7.00 2.47 -9.08
CA PHE A 177 6.27 3.68 -9.44
C PHE A 177 5.18 3.45 -10.49
N ASP A 178 5.42 2.58 -11.47
CA ASP A 178 4.50 2.31 -12.58
C ASP A 178 3.35 1.42 -12.09
N GLU A 179 3.63 0.47 -11.20
CA GLU A 179 2.65 -0.39 -10.53
C GLU A 179 1.67 0.42 -9.70
N VAL A 180 2.18 1.29 -8.81
CA VAL A 180 1.32 2.18 -8.00
C VAL A 180 0.56 3.15 -8.89
N TYR A 181 1.22 3.78 -9.87
CA TYR A 181 0.53 4.72 -10.74
C TYR A 181 -0.56 4.04 -11.56
N THR A 182 -0.40 2.77 -11.92
CA THR A 182 -1.45 1.97 -12.55
C THR A 182 -2.70 1.91 -11.67
N LEU A 183 -2.55 1.58 -10.39
CA LEU A 183 -3.65 1.51 -9.42
C LEU A 183 -4.28 2.89 -9.16
N ALA A 184 -3.46 3.92 -8.92
CA ALA A 184 -3.93 5.28 -8.66
C ALA A 184 -4.65 5.91 -9.85
N SER A 185 -4.16 5.67 -11.08
CA SER A 185 -4.69 6.27 -12.30
C SER A 185 -6.14 5.92 -12.59
N MET A 186 -6.65 4.82 -12.01
CA MET A 186 -8.06 4.41 -12.13
C MET A 186 -9.02 5.43 -11.52
N PHE A 187 -8.56 6.24 -10.57
CA PHE A 187 -9.38 7.25 -9.87
C PHE A 187 -9.10 8.67 -10.35
N ILE A 188 -8.12 8.87 -11.24
CA ILE A 188 -7.75 10.19 -11.76
C ILE A 188 -8.49 10.45 -13.07
N VAL A 189 -9.40 11.43 -13.06
CA VAL A 189 -10.17 11.84 -14.24
C VAL A 189 -9.34 12.75 -15.15
N SER A 190 -8.66 13.73 -14.55
CA SER A 190 -7.82 14.72 -15.24
C SER A 190 -6.97 15.48 -14.25
N CYS A 191 -5.75 15.86 -14.63
CA CYS A 191 -4.88 16.73 -13.83
C CYS A 191 -4.70 18.09 -14.52
N PRO A 192 -4.41 19.17 -13.78
CA PRO A 192 -4.06 20.46 -14.36
C PRO A 192 -2.90 20.34 -15.36
N GLU A 193 -3.02 20.99 -16.52
CA GLU A 193 -1.94 21.04 -17.53
C GLU A 193 -0.66 21.70 -17.00
N SER A 194 -0.78 22.46 -15.91
CA SER A 194 0.35 23.04 -15.19
C SER A 194 1.19 22.01 -14.45
N ASN A 195 0.70 20.80 -14.20
CA ASN A 195 1.47 19.73 -13.59
C ASN A 195 2.54 19.24 -14.57
N GLY A 196 3.76 19.07 -14.07
CA GLY A 196 4.83 18.43 -14.85
C GLY A 196 4.47 16.98 -15.16
N LYS A 197 5.07 16.42 -16.21
CA LYS A 197 4.94 14.99 -16.49
C LYS A 197 5.72 14.19 -15.44
N LEU A 198 5.04 13.36 -14.67
CA LEU A 198 5.68 12.39 -13.79
C LEU A 198 6.39 11.31 -14.63
N PRO A 199 7.57 10.81 -14.20
CA PRO A 199 8.28 9.73 -14.88
C PRO A 199 7.63 8.38 -14.53
N VAL A 200 6.34 8.23 -14.85
CA VAL A 200 5.55 7.02 -14.59
C VAL A 200 4.73 6.62 -15.80
N LYS A 201 4.41 5.34 -15.89
CA LYS A 201 3.60 4.76 -16.96
C LYS A 201 2.62 3.77 -16.36
N ALA A 202 1.33 3.98 -16.59
CA ALA A 202 0.33 2.98 -16.25
C ALA A 202 0.45 1.77 -17.18
N PHE A 203 0.48 0.57 -16.60
CA PHE A 203 0.33 -0.68 -17.33
C PHE A 203 -1.12 -0.88 -17.77
N PRO A 204 -1.39 -1.81 -18.70
CA PRO A 204 -2.74 -2.27 -18.95
C PRO A 204 -3.37 -2.78 -17.65
N ALA A 205 -4.61 -2.38 -17.39
CA ALA A 205 -5.30 -2.73 -16.14
C ALA A 205 -5.52 -4.25 -16.02
N LEU A 206 -5.36 -4.75 -14.80
CA LEU A 206 -5.71 -6.10 -14.37
C LEU A 206 -6.59 -5.95 -13.13
N THR A 207 -7.71 -6.66 -13.09
CA THR A 207 -8.63 -6.60 -11.94
C THR A 207 -8.98 -7.99 -11.46
N MET A 208 -9.19 -8.13 -10.15
CA MET A 208 -9.94 -9.25 -9.59
C MET A 208 -11.40 -8.77 -9.45
N PRO A 209 -12.38 -9.33 -10.19
CA PRO A 209 -13.75 -8.82 -10.15
C PRO A 209 -14.43 -9.00 -8.79
N SER A 210 -14.08 -10.10 -8.11
CA SER A 210 -14.44 -10.27 -6.70
C SER A 210 -13.47 -9.47 -5.87
N MET A 211 -13.97 -8.68 -4.95
CA MET A 211 -13.13 -8.01 -3.98
C MET A 211 -13.10 -8.78 -2.64
N ALA A 212 -13.95 -9.79 -2.45
CA ALA A 212 -13.97 -10.60 -1.23
C ALA A 212 -12.61 -11.28 -0.91
N PRO A 213 -12.23 -11.42 0.38
CA PRO A 213 -11.00 -12.10 0.78
C PRO A 213 -10.91 -13.52 0.24
N ALA A 214 -9.77 -13.86 -0.34
CA ALA A 214 -9.49 -15.16 -0.90
C ALA A 214 -8.44 -15.92 -0.07
N LYS A 215 -8.57 -17.24 0.01
CA LYS A 215 -7.68 -18.07 0.82
C LYS A 215 -6.43 -18.47 0.03
N THR A 216 -5.30 -18.60 0.71
CA THR A 216 -4.13 -19.30 0.18
C THR A 216 -4.52 -20.68 -0.39
N GLY A 217 -3.98 -21.02 -1.55
CA GLY A 217 -4.30 -22.25 -2.29
C GLY A 217 -5.62 -22.23 -3.06
N SER A 218 -6.49 -21.23 -2.85
CA SER A 218 -7.70 -21.06 -3.66
C SER A 218 -7.38 -20.43 -5.00
N LYS A 219 -8.31 -20.59 -5.96
CA LYS A 219 -8.20 -20.01 -7.29
C LYS A 219 -9.06 -18.76 -7.39
N VAL A 220 -8.50 -17.69 -7.95
CA VAL A 220 -9.22 -16.44 -8.23
C VAL A 220 -9.16 -16.09 -9.70
N GLU A 221 -10.21 -15.45 -10.20
CA GLU A 221 -10.27 -14.95 -11.57
C GLU A 221 -9.63 -13.55 -11.64
N LEU A 222 -8.71 -13.38 -12.59
CA LEU A 222 -8.16 -12.10 -12.98
C LEU A 222 -8.66 -11.74 -14.38
N MET A 223 -8.97 -10.46 -14.58
CA MET A 223 -9.45 -9.92 -15.85
C MET A 223 -8.51 -8.81 -16.32
N ALA A 224 -7.83 -9.04 -17.44
CA ALA A 224 -7.05 -8.01 -18.11
C ALA A 224 -7.97 -7.11 -18.95
N ALA A 225 -7.56 -5.85 -19.14
CA ALA A 225 -8.26 -4.90 -19.98
C ALA A 225 -8.51 -5.44 -21.40
N GLY A 226 -9.69 -5.13 -21.95
CA GLY A 226 -10.05 -5.50 -23.31
C GLY A 226 -9.04 -4.95 -24.32
N GLY A 227 -8.50 -5.81 -25.18
CA GLY A 227 -7.53 -5.45 -26.22
C GLY A 227 -6.08 -5.82 -25.91
N VAL A 228 -5.78 -6.34 -24.71
CA VAL A 228 -4.44 -6.88 -24.42
C VAL A 228 -4.31 -8.29 -25.00
N SER A 229 -3.71 -8.39 -26.19
CA SER A 229 -3.34 -9.67 -26.80
C SER A 229 -2.08 -10.19 -26.12
N MET A 230 -2.22 -11.25 -25.33
CA MET A 230 -1.09 -11.93 -24.67
C MET A 230 -0.87 -13.30 -25.31
N ASP A 231 0.37 -13.63 -25.65
CA ASP A 231 0.75 -15.02 -25.96
C ASP A 231 0.77 -15.80 -24.65
N THR A 232 -0.31 -16.54 -24.38
CA THR A 232 -0.55 -17.22 -23.10
C THR A 232 0.48 -18.30 -22.76
N LYS A 233 1.36 -18.68 -23.70
CA LYS A 233 2.42 -19.68 -23.46
C LYS A 233 3.56 -19.17 -22.58
N ASP A 234 3.74 -17.86 -22.49
CA ASP A 234 4.87 -17.24 -21.79
C ASP A 234 4.40 -16.16 -20.78
N VAL A 235 3.13 -16.25 -20.36
CA VAL A 235 2.54 -15.38 -19.34
C VAL A 235 2.61 -16.07 -17.99
N TYR A 236 3.09 -15.34 -16.98
CA TYR A 236 3.17 -15.80 -15.60
C TYR A 236 2.47 -14.80 -14.69
N ALA A 237 1.94 -15.28 -13.57
CA ALA A 237 1.44 -14.44 -12.51
C ALA A 237 2.50 -14.30 -11.42
N ALA A 238 2.85 -13.06 -11.09
CA ALA A 238 3.83 -12.73 -10.06
C ALA A 238 3.11 -11.98 -8.94
N PHE A 239 3.07 -12.55 -7.74
CA PHE A 239 2.70 -11.81 -6.54
C PHE A 239 3.91 -11.02 -6.05
N ILE A 240 3.77 -9.70 -5.97
CA ILE A 240 4.87 -8.82 -5.56
C ILE A 240 5.06 -8.93 -4.05
N THR A 241 6.30 -9.21 -3.61
CA THR A 241 6.69 -9.23 -2.19
C THR A 241 8.07 -8.59 -2.01
N VAL A 242 8.39 -8.14 -0.79
CA VAL A 242 9.69 -7.52 -0.48
C VAL A 242 10.89 -8.46 -0.72
N THR A 243 10.68 -9.77 -0.63
CA THR A 243 11.73 -10.77 -0.89
C THR A 243 11.93 -11.09 -2.37
N GLY A 244 11.07 -10.56 -3.24
CA GLY A 244 11.01 -10.86 -4.68
C GLY A 244 9.65 -11.47 -5.08
N PRO A 245 9.37 -11.58 -6.38
CA PRO A 245 8.08 -12.09 -6.84
C PRO A 245 7.86 -13.55 -6.44
N VAL A 246 6.68 -13.85 -5.91
CA VAL A 246 6.20 -15.23 -5.71
C VAL A 246 5.38 -15.64 -6.92
N TRP A 247 5.93 -16.57 -7.70
CA TRP A 247 5.31 -17.04 -8.94
C TRP A 247 4.15 -17.98 -8.66
N ALA A 248 2.99 -17.70 -9.28
CA ALA A 248 1.76 -18.45 -9.07
C ALA A 248 1.34 -19.23 -10.34
N PRO A 249 0.78 -20.45 -10.18
CA PRO A 249 0.15 -21.17 -11.29
C PRO A 249 -0.96 -20.34 -11.92
N LEU A 250 -0.89 -20.18 -13.24
CA LEU A 250 -1.81 -19.38 -14.04
C LEU A 250 -2.39 -20.24 -15.17
N ALA A 251 -3.70 -20.15 -15.39
CA ALA A 251 -4.37 -20.75 -16.53
C ALA A 251 -5.22 -19.69 -17.25
N SER A 252 -5.05 -19.53 -18.57
CA SER A 252 -5.96 -18.67 -19.33
C SER A 252 -7.30 -19.36 -19.55
N THR A 253 -8.39 -18.64 -19.29
CA THR A 253 -9.77 -19.10 -19.55
C THR A 253 -10.36 -18.44 -20.81
N GLY A 254 -9.54 -17.72 -21.58
CA GLY A 254 -9.94 -17.00 -22.79
C GLY A 254 -10.44 -15.58 -22.51
N ASN A 255 -10.58 -14.76 -23.56
CA ASN A 255 -11.12 -13.39 -23.50
C ASN A 255 -10.40 -12.46 -22.48
N GLY A 256 -9.08 -12.61 -22.33
CA GLY A 256 -8.29 -11.82 -21.37
C GLY A 256 -8.52 -12.20 -19.91
N LYS A 257 -9.19 -13.34 -19.64
CA LYS A 257 -9.40 -13.87 -18.31
C LYS A 257 -8.36 -14.94 -17.97
N PHE A 258 -7.99 -14.96 -16.71
CA PHE A 258 -7.03 -15.90 -16.15
C PHE A 258 -7.51 -16.40 -14.80
N GLU A 259 -7.21 -17.65 -14.52
CA GLU A 259 -7.39 -18.27 -13.20
C GLU A 259 -6.00 -18.41 -12.57
N VAL A 260 -5.79 -17.78 -11.42
CA VAL A 260 -4.52 -17.84 -10.68
C VAL A 260 -4.73 -18.53 -9.33
N THR A 261 -3.80 -19.38 -8.93
CA THR A 261 -3.81 -20.00 -7.59
C THR A 261 -3.02 -19.13 -6.62
N ILE A 262 -3.63 -18.71 -5.52
CA ILE A 262 -2.95 -17.88 -4.51
C ILE A 262 -1.83 -18.69 -3.84
N PRO A 263 -0.57 -18.26 -3.93
CA PRO A 263 0.55 -19.01 -3.38
C PRO A 263 0.65 -18.87 -1.86
N GLU A 264 1.41 -19.77 -1.23
CA GLU A 264 1.81 -19.61 0.18
C GLU A 264 2.74 -18.40 0.35
N GLY A 265 2.73 -17.79 1.54
CA GLY A 265 3.57 -16.64 1.85
C GLY A 265 3.02 -15.28 1.39
N VAL A 266 1.79 -15.25 0.85
CA VAL A 266 1.06 -14.03 0.50
C VAL A 266 -0.15 -13.89 1.43
N ALA A 267 -0.34 -12.72 2.03
CA ALA A 267 -1.45 -12.42 2.94
C ALA A 267 -1.77 -10.91 2.97
N GLY A 268 -3.00 -10.56 3.37
CA GLY A 268 -3.54 -9.21 3.37
C GLY A 268 -3.72 -8.65 1.97
N GLN A 269 -3.71 -7.32 1.86
CA GLN A 269 -3.76 -6.65 0.57
C GLN A 269 -2.50 -6.96 -0.23
N SER A 270 -2.67 -7.76 -1.26
CA SER A 270 -1.58 -8.30 -2.08
C SER A 270 -1.75 -7.92 -3.54
N TYR A 271 -0.65 -7.91 -4.28
CA TYR A 271 -0.60 -7.37 -5.62
C TYR A 271 -0.09 -8.43 -6.58
N VAL A 272 -0.85 -8.68 -7.65
CA VAL A 272 -0.47 -9.64 -8.69
C VAL A 272 -0.35 -8.94 -10.04
N VAL A 273 0.77 -9.16 -10.72
CA VAL A 273 1.00 -8.70 -12.09
C VAL A 273 1.06 -9.90 -13.03
N LEU A 274 0.69 -9.68 -14.29
CA LEU A 274 0.96 -10.63 -15.37
C LEU A 274 2.25 -10.20 -16.08
N THR A 275 3.22 -11.10 -16.18
CA THR A 275 4.53 -10.82 -16.80
C THR A 275 4.78 -11.70 -18.01
N LYS A 276 5.65 -11.23 -18.90
CA LYS A 276 6.32 -12.06 -19.91
C LYS A 276 7.55 -12.71 -19.30
N GLY A 277 7.58 -14.03 -19.22
CA GLY A 277 8.61 -14.78 -18.51
C GLY A 277 8.50 -14.69 -16.98
N ASN A 278 9.34 -15.46 -16.28
CA ASN A 278 9.27 -15.68 -14.83
C ASN A 278 10.60 -15.42 -14.09
N LYS A 279 11.46 -14.55 -14.63
CA LYS A 279 12.75 -14.25 -14.00
C LYS A 279 12.66 -13.11 -12.98
N ASN A 280 11.87 -12.10 -13.31
CA ASN A 280 11.63 -10.89 -12.53
C ASN A 280 10.25 -10.32 -12.87
N ALA A 281 9.74 -9.43 -12.03
CA ALA A 281 8.65 -8.51 -12.37
C ALA A 281 9.26 -7.11 -12.45
N SER A 282 9.10 -6.44 -13.58
CA SER A 282 9.68 -5.12 -13.88
C SER A 282 8.91 -4.42 -14.98
N ASP A 283 9.06 -3.10 -15.10
CA ASP A 283 8.43 -2.27 -16.15
C ASP A 283 8.53 -2.85 -17.57
N ASP A 284 9.65 -3.50 -17.89
CA ASP A 284 9.95 -3.99 -19.23
C ASP A 284 9.20 -5.29 -19.58
N ASN A 285 8.74 -6.04 -18.59
CA ASN A 285 8.12 -7.35 -18.80
C ASN A 285 6.72 -7.49 -18.18
N ILE A 286 6.24 -6.52 -17.41
CA ILE A 286 4.84 -6.47 -16.96
C ILE A 286 3.93 -6.22 -18.17
N LEU A 287 3.00 -7.15 -18.37
CA LEU A 287 1.99 -7.15 -19.43
C LEU A 287 0.68 -6.50 -18.97
N ALA A 288 0.31 -6.68 -17.70
CA ALA A 288 -0.84 -6.06 -17.07
C ALA A 288 -0.75 -6.10 -15.53
N GLY A 289 -1.43 -5.14 -14.90
CA GLY A 289 -1.58 -5.06 -13.44
C GLY A 289 -0.80 -3.91 -12.79
N PRO A 290 -0.70 -3.89 -11.46
CA PRO A 290 -1.19 -4.95 -10.56
C PRO A 290 -2.71 -5.05 -10.49
N ALA A 291 -3.21 -6.25 -10.23
CA ALA A 291 -4.51 -6.45 -9.61
C ALA A 291 -4.34 -6.56 -8.09
N ILE A 292 -5.30 -6.02 -7.36
CA ILE A 292 -5.37 -6.14 -5.90
C ILE A 292 -6.13 -7.41 -5.54
N VAL A 293 -5.55 -8.20 -4.63
CA VAL A 293 -6.13 -9.42 -4.08
C VAL A 293 -6.02 -9.34 -2.56
N GLU A 294 -7.17 -9.27 -1.88
CA GLU A 294 -7.19 -9.42 -0.42
C GLU A 294 -7.04 -10.91 -0.08
N VAL A 295 -5.94 -11.29 0.56
CA VAL A 295 -5.64 -12.68 0.92
C VAL A 295 -5.80 -12.89 2.42
N GLY A 296 -6.77 -13.71 2.81
CA GLY A 296 -7.02 -13.97 4.22
C GLY A 296 -8.11 -14.99 4.43
N GLU A 297 -8.23 -15.46 5.67
CA GLU A 297 -9.41 -16.21 6.09
C GLU A 297 -10.59 -15.25 6.20
N PRO A 298 -11.73 -15.51 5.53
CA PRO A 298 -12.96 -14.83 5.83
C PRO A 298 -13.26 -15.04 7.33
N ASN A 299 -13.08 -13.98 8.15
CA ASN A 299 -13.20 -13.94 9.62
C ASN A 299 -11.98 -14.35 10.50
N GLY A 300 -10.72 -14.17 10.09
CA GLY A 300 -9.56 -14.35 11.00
C GLY A 300 -8.70 -13.08 11.15
N PRO A 301 -7.95 -12.85 12.25
CA PRO A 301 -8.09 -13.26 13.65
C PRO A 301 -8.81 -12.21 14.53
N MET A 302 -9.49 -11.23 13.92
CA MET A 302 -10.39 -10.32 14.67
C MET A 302 -11.79 -10.91 14.91
N GLY A 303 -12.05 -12.15 14.47
CA GLY A 303 -13.06 -12.96 15.12
C GLY A 303 -12.61 -13.23 16.55
N MET A 304 -13.18 -12.54 17.55
CA MET A 304 -13.05 -12.87 18.99
C MET A 304 -13.72 -14.24 19.29
N GLY A 305 -13.26 -15.29 18.61
CA GLY A 305 -13.89 -16.60 18.54
C GLY A 305 -12.96 -17.65 17.96
N SER A 306 -11.69 -17.68 18.36
CA SER A 306 -10.80 -18.82 18.13
C SER A 306 -9.62 -18.81 19.12
N GLN A 307 -9.85 -19.47 20.25
CA GLN A 307 -8.89 -20.25 21.05
C GLN A 307 -7.46 -19.69 21.24
N CYS A 308 -7.33 -18.77 22.20
CA CYS A 308 -6.24 -18.95 23.18
C CYS A 308 -6.62 -20.17 24.05
N SER A 309 -5.99 -21.32 23.78
CA SER A 309 -6.09 -22.51 24.63
C SER A 309 -5.44 -22.24 25.99
N GLY A 310 -6.22 -21.71 26.93
CA GLY A 310 -5.89 -21.59 28.35
C GLY A 310 -7.19 -21.52 29.14
N GLY A 311 -7.59 -22.65 29.75
CA GLY A 311 -8.92 -22.84 30.30
C GLY A 311 -9.32 -21.86 31.40
N SER A 312 -10.53 -21.30 31.28
CA SER A 312 -11.45 -21.14 32.41
C SER A 312 -12.86 -20.86 31.89
N SER A 313 -13.84 -21.62 32.37
CA SER A 313 -15.25 -21.52 32.01
C SER A 313 -15.86 -20.22 32.51
N GLY A 314 -16.16 -19.30 31.60
CA GLY A 314 -16.93 -18.08 31.86
C GLY A 314 -17.97 -17.86 30.76
N SER A 315 -19.23 -17.72 31.15
CA SER A 315 -20.41 -17.56 30.29
C SER A 315 -20.29 -16.36 29.34
N MET A 316 -20.22 -16.60 28.02
CA MET A 316 -20.30 -15.56 26.99
C MET A 316 -21.77 -15.21 26.71
N THR A 317 -22.19 -14.03 27.19
CA THR A 317 -23.38 -13.35 26.67
C THR A 317 -23.03 -12.61 25.37
N SER A 318 -23.60 -13.09 24.26
CA SER A 318 -23.96 -12.37 23.04
C SER A 318 -23.07 -11.19 22.61
N MET A 319 -22.01 -11.48 21.85
CA MET A 319 -21.49 -10.51 20.89
C MET A 319 -22.50 -10.38 19.74
N THR A 320 -23.17 -9.24 19.67
CA THR A 320 -23.95 -8.83 18.50
C THR A 320 -23.04 -8.84 17.27
N SER A 321 -23.51 -9.50 16.21
CA SER A 321 -22.89 -9.64 14.89
C SER A 321 -22.22 -8.34 14.43
N MET A 322 -20.90 -8.38 14.21
CA MET A 322 -20.24 -7.42 13.33
C MET A 322 -20.90 -7.50 11.93
N PRO A 323 -20.99 -6.38 11.18
CA PRO A 323 -21.55 -6.40 9.83
C PRO A 323 -20.87 -7.49 9.02
N SER A 324 -21.67 -8.39 8.43
CA SER A 324 -21.15 -9.41 7.52
C SER A 324 -20.48 -8.73 6.31
N MET A 325 -19.59 -9.46 5.63
CA MET A 325 -18.77 -9.09 4.46
C MET A 325 -19.51 -8.54 3.22
N SER A 326 -20.72 -7.98 3.37
CA SER A 326 -21.49 -7.37 2.28
C SER A 326 -20.85 -6.10 1.71
N ALA A 327 -19.91 -5.47 2.42
CA ALA A 327 -19.17 -4.30 1.92
C ALA A 327 -18.39 -4.59 0.62
N TRP A 328 -17.80 -5.78 0.54
CA TRP A 328 -17.02 -6.22 -0.60
C TRP A 328 -17.89 -6.68 -1.78
N SER A 329 -19.14 -7.09 -1.55
CA SER A 329 -20.01 -7.68 -2.58
C SER A 329 -20.72 -6.65 -3.46
N SER A 330 -20.80 -5.39 -3.04
CA SER A 330 -21.43 -4.29 -3.78
C SER A 330 -20.42 -3.39 -4.52
N MET A 331 -19.12 -3.59 -4.30
CA MET A 331 -18.07 -2.76 -4.90
C MET A 331 -17.47 -3.47 -6.11
N ALA A 332 -17.78 -2.97 -7.31
CA ALA A 332 -17.06 -3.33 -8.52
C ALA A 332 -15.96 -2.30 -8.76
N MET A 333 -14.71 -2.74 -8.86
CA MET A 333 -13.65 -1.89 -9.40
C MET A 333 -14.06 -1.44 -10.82
N PRO A 334 -13.75 -0.20 -11.22
CA PRO A 334 -14.04 0.26 -12.57
C PRO A 334 -13.57 -0.78 -13.60
N MET A 335 -14.50 -1.25 -14.44
CA MET A 335 -14.16 -2.22 -15.48
C MET A 335 -13.07 -1.62 -16.38
N PRO A 336 -12.06 -2.42 -16.76
CA PRO A 336 -10.91 -1.89 -17.44
C PRO A 336 -11.31 -1.31 -18.80
N THR A 337 -11.16 0.00 -18.95
CA THR A 337 -11.25 0.70 -20.24
C THR A 337 -9.84 0.88 -20.81
N ALA A 338 -9.71 0.95 -22.13
CA ALA A 338 -8.41 1.11 -22.78
C ALA A 338 -7.68 2.35 -22.24
N SER A 339 -6.45 2.18 -21.73
CA SER A 339 -5.65 3.25 -21.14
C SER A 339 -5.50 4.43 -22.12
N LYS A 340 -5.77 5.65 -21.65
CA LYS A 340 -5.45 6.87 -22.40
C LYS A 340 -3.93 7.08 -22.38
N THR A 341 -3.25 6.68 -23.45
CA THR A 341 -1.83 6.98 -23.64
C THR A 341 -1.63 8.50 -23.77
N MET A 342 -0.91 9.12 -22.82
CA MET A 342 -0.36 10.46 -23.06
C MET A 342 0.86 10.34 -23.98
N SER A 343 0.79 11.02 -25.13
CA SER A 343 1.72 10.91 -26.26
C SER A 343 3.20 11.12 -25.89
N SER A 344 4.08 10.26 -26.41
CA SER A 344 5.54 10.33 -26.26
C SER A 344 6.18 11.10 -27.42
N GLY A 345 6.75 12.27 -27.14
CA GLY A 345 7.67 12.96 -28.05
C GLY A 345 9.09 12.89 -27.51
N SER A 346 10.01 12.29 -28.26
CA SER A 346 11.44 12.23 -27.95
C SER A 346 12.10 13.60 -28.14
N MET A 347 12.87 14.09 -27.16
CA MET A 347 13.80 15.22 -27.36
C MET A 347 15.00 15.19 -26.40
N PRO A 348 16.12 15.86 -26.76
CA PRO A 348 17.48 15.43 -26.44
C PRO A 348 18.07 16.03 -25.15
N SER A 349 19.19 15.44 -24.72
CA SER A 349 19.93 15.74 -23.51
C SER A 349 20.33 17.22 -23.38
N MET A 350 20.04 17.81 -22.23
CA MET A 350 20.73 19.01 -21.74
C MET A 350 21.27 18.75 -20.34
N SER A 351 22.59 18.87 -20.19
CA SER A 351 23.28 18.90 -18.90
C SER A 351 23.02 20.24 -18.22
N ALA A 352 22.68 20.22 -16.93
CA ALA A 352 22.76 21.41 -16.08
C ALA A 352 23.33 21.07 -14.70
N SER A 353 24.26 21.94 -14.30
CA SER A 353 25.14 21.90 -13.14
C SER A 353 24.38 22.09 -11.83
N ALA A 354 24.69 21.25 -10.83
CA ALA A 354 24.22 21.41 -9.45
C ALA A 354 24.87 22.62 -8.77
N SER A 355 24.08 23.38 -8.02
CA SER A 355 24.55 24.31 -6.99
C SER A 355 23.85 23.96 -5.68
N ALA A 356 24.64 23.78 -4.63
CA ALA A 356 24.20 23.42 -3.29
C ALA A 356 23.41 24.54 -2.59
N SER A 357 22.65 24.13 -1.56
CA SER A 357 22.26 24.88 -0.34
C SER A 357 20.75 25.13 -0.14
N SER A 358 20.12 24.36 0.76
CA SER A 358 19.92 24.74 2.17
C SER A 358 18.95 23.73 2.82
N THR A 359 19.35 23.16 3.96
CA THR A 359 18.56 22.18 4.74
C THR A 359 17.31 22.83 5.34
N PRO A 360 16.09 22.27 5.17
CA PRO A 360 14.94 22.72 5.94
C PRO A 360 15.02 22.21 7.38
N VAL A 361 15.10 23.14 8.33
CA VAL A 361 15.02 22.89 9.77
C VAL A 361 13.60 22.42 10.13
N PHE A 362 13.51 21.24 10.77
CA PHE A 362 12.32 20.76 11.46
C PHE A 362 11.91 21.77 12.55
N ASN A 363 10.87 22.56 12.31
CA ASN A 363 10.16 23.27 13.38
C ASN A 363 8.83 22.57 13.64
N GLY A 364 8.91 21.43 14.34
CA GLY A 364 7.75 20.85 15.00
C GLY A 364 7.43 21.64 16.27
N ALA A 365 6.16 22.01 16.42
CA ALA A 365 5.48 22.35 17.68
C ALA A 365 6.19 23.31 18.65
N SER A 366 6.16 24.62 18.38
CA SER A 366 6.30 25.62 19.44
C SER A 366 4.96 25.77 20.18
N GLY A 367 4.82 25.08 21.32
CA GLY A 367 3.64 25.24 22.17
C GLY A 367 3.66 24.41 23.45
N LYS A 368 4.21 25.01 24.52
CA LYS A 368 4.10 24.68 25.97
C LYS A 368 5.13 23.70 26.59
N SER A 369 6.22 24.32 27.08
CA SER A 369 6.82 24.20 28.42
C SER A 369 6.71 22.88 29.22
N MET A 370 7.87 22.20 29.32
CA MET A 370 8.52 21.60 30.51
C MET A 370 7.65 21.01 31.65
N SER A 371 7.70 19.68 31.81
CA SER A 371 8.44 19.01 32.89
C SER A 371 8.19 17.48 32.84
N GLY A 372 9.25 16.68 32.68
CA GLY A 372 9.16 15.21 32.77
C GLY A 372 9.91 14.42 31.72
N PHE A 373 11.22 14.66 31.53
CA PHE A 373 12.06 13.85 30.62
C PHE A 373 13.31 13.26 31.30
N ALA A 374 13.25 13.03 32.62
CA ALA A 374 14.36 12.43 33.38
C ALA A 374 14.22 10.92 33.64
N SER A 375 13.12 10.25 33.25
CA SER A 375 12.86 8.84 33.60
C SER A 375 12.99 7.84 32.45
N VAL A 376 13.16 8.27 31.19
CA VAL A 376 13.21 7.35 30.03
C VAL A 376 14.62 6.79 29.78
N PHE A 377 15.68 7.48 30.22
CA PHE A 377 17.06 7.01 30.04
C PHE A 377 17.48 5.88 31.00
N ALA A 378 16.72 5.62 32.07
CA ALA A 378 17.01 4.53 33.00
C ALA A 378 16.48 3.16 32.54
N ALA A 379 15.52 3.13 31.59
CA ALA A 379 14.90 1.89 31.12
C ALA A 379 15.67 1.21 29.96
N LEU A 380 16.43 1.96 29.17
CA LEU A 380 17.22 1.40 28.06
C LEU A 380 18.53 0.73 28.49
N ALA A 381 19.06 1.04 29.68
CA ALA A 381 20.27 0.40 30.21
C ALA A 381 20.02 -1.00 30.79
N ALA A 382 18.76 -1.35 31.11
CA ALA A 382 18.42 -2.63 31.74
C ALA A 382 18.22 -3.79 30.75
N VAL A 383 17.99 -3.51 29.46
CA VAL A 383 17.78 -4.54 28.43
C VAL A 383 19.10 -5.08 27.84
N ALA A 384 20.19 -4.32 27.97
CA ALA A 384 21.52 -4.73 27.49
C ALA A 384 22.26 -5.71 28.43
N ALA A 385 21.76 -5.96 29.64
CA ALA A 385 22.40 -6.83 30.63
C ALA A 385 21.79 -8.25 30.72
N PHE A 386 20.84 -8.60 29.85
CA PHE A 386 20.17 -9.91 29.85
C PHE A 386 20.54 -10.81 28.66
N LEU A 387 21.53 -10.41 27.86
CA LEU A 387 22.03 -11.18 26.70
C LEU A 387 23.57 -11.33 26.69
N GLN A 388 24.16 -11.58 27.86
CA GLN A 388 25.52 -12.13 27.98
C GLN A 388 25.51 -13.41 28.82
#